data_AF-A0A925X4P1-F1
#
_entry.id   AF-A0A925X4P1-F1
#
_cell.length_a   1.000
_cell.length_b   1.000
_cell.length_c   1.000
_cell.angle_alpha   90.00
_cell.angle_beta   90.00
_cell.angle_gamma   90.00
#
_symmetry.space_group_name_H-M   'P 1'
#
loop_
_entity.id
_entity.type
_entity.pdbx_description
1 polymer ?
#
loop_
_entity_poly.entity_id
_entity_poly.type
_entity_poly.pdbx_seq_one_letter_code
_entity_poly.pdbx_strand_id
1 'polypeptide(L)'
;MKPLLVLLIFVSFFACKSHQDFKAVRPTEKYMYTDTIRYNQKASVINIPIEIPVLEIEKQLNAQMPELLYEDNKMEDDNMEIKVWRRENLTIDAEKDVFNVKIPLKVWVKAGKFGIYKEINFSMNAKIATQLKINQDWQLRTITTPKGYDWVSKPVFDLGFIKIPITGIIEDVLDEQIPNVSKELDKYVGEKVEIKKYVQQIWTQMQSPTLLSKDYDLWLKVMPVEIMMTPINGHDKKARATIGIKTFTESVIGDKPEQIVNPTLPALQLVNQISDEFNMGISGEISHKQAKKMLSAVMVGQSYAFQNGKYNITVKDL
;
A
#
# COMPACT_ATOMS: atom_id res chain seq x y z
N MET A 1 -86.45 -25.70 -80.30
CA MET A 1 -85.33 -24.79 -79.98
C MET A 1 -84.94 -25.01 -78.52
N LYS A 2 -83.64 -25.15 -78.29
CA LYS A 2 -82.98 -25.67 -77.06
C LYS A 2 -82.70 -24.57 -76.01
N PRO A 3 -82.34 -24.96 -74.77
CA PRO A 3 -82.45 -24.18 -73.52
C PRO A 3 -81.09 -23.61 -73.03
N LEU A 4 -81.07 -22.80 -71.94
CA LEU A 4 -79.93 -22.62 -71.01
C LEU A 4 -80.40 -21.72 -69.83
N LEU A 5 -80.54 -22.17 -68.59
CA LEU A 5 -79.54 -22.52 -67.56
C LEU A 5 -78.58 -21.37 -67.22
N VAL A 6 -78.80 -20.69 -66.08
CA VAL A 6 -77.74 -19.96 -65.37
C VAL A 6 -77.75 -20.36 -63.90
N LEU A 7 -76.61 -20.92 -63.51
CA LEU A 7 -76.28 -21.64 -62.29
C LEU A 7 -75.70 -20.66 -61.24
N LEU A 8 -76.15 -20.81 -60.00
CA LEU A 8 -75.55 -20.25 -58.79
C LEU A 8 -74.07 -20.70 -58.66
N ILE A 9 -73.12 -19.77 -58.49
CA ILE A 9 -71.78 -20.10 -57.99
C ILE A 9 -71.44 -19.14 -56.84
N PHE A 10 -71.52 -19.68 -55.63
CA PHE A 10 -71.07 -19.07 -54.39
C PHE A 10 -69.58 -19.39 -54.23
N VAL A 11 -68.69 -18.42 -54.51
CA VAL A 11 -67.24 -18.60 -54.36
C VAL A 11 -66.84 -18.24 -52.93
N SER A 12 -66.63 -19.27 -52.12
CA SER A 12 -66.06 -19.17 -50.78
C SER A 12 -64.56 -18.82 -50.85
N PHE A 13 -64.19 -17.60 -50.46
CA PHE A 13 -62.80 -17.23 -50.19
C PHE A 13 -62.36 -17.80 -48.83
N PHE A 14 -61.99 -19.08 -48.79
CA PHE A 14 -61.15 -19.63 -47.73
C PHE A 14 -59.71 -19.72 -48.24
N ALA A 15 -59.01 -18.59 -48.22
CA ALA A 15 -57.56 -18.55 -48.40
C ALA A 15 -56.90 -18.13 -47.09
N CYS A 16 -57.04 -18.97 -46.06
CA CYS A 16 -56.19 -18.89 -44.89
C CYS A 16 -54.84 -19.53 -45.27
N LYS A 17 -53.88 -18.72 -45.72
CA LYS A 17 -52.50 -19.19 -45.87
C LYS A 17 -51.99 -19.51 -44.48
N SER A 18 -51.82 -20.80 -44.21
CA SER A 18 -51.07 -21.29 -43.05
C SER A 18 -49.73 -20.56 -42.98
N HIS A 19 -49.54 -19.76 -41.93
CA HIS A 19 -48.23 -19.22 -41.59
C HIS A 19 -47.33 -20.42 -41.24
N GLN A 20 -46.60 -20.93 -42.22
CA GLN A 20 -45.52 -21.88 -41.96
C GLN A 20 -44.40 -21.11 -41.27
N ASP A 21 -44.21 -21.37 -39.97
CA ASP A 21 -43.02 -20.95 -39.24
C ASP A 21 -41.79 -21.49 -39.97
N PHE A 22 -41.05 -20.60 -40.63
CA PHE A 22 -39.78 -20.93 -41.24
C PHE A 22 -38.78 -21.33 -40.14
N LYS A 23 -38.52 -22.64 -40.01
CA LYS A 23 -37.48 -23.15 -39.11
C LYS A 23 -36.14 -23.05 -39.84
N ALA A 24 -35.40 -21.98 -39.57
CA ALA A 24 -34.02 -21.85 -40.05
C ALA A 24 -33.19 -23.05 -39.57
N VAL A 25 -32.49 -23.71 -40.51
CA VAL A 25 -31.57 -24.81 -40.18
C VAL A 25 -30.32 -24.21 -39.56
N ARG A 26 -29.95 -24.65 -38.36
CA ARG A 26 -28.74 -24.21 -37.68
C ARG A 26 -27.51 -24.55 -38.55
N PRO A 27 -26.58 -23.62 -38.79
CA PRO A 27 -25.34 -23.92 -39.50
C PRO A 27 -24.55 -25.03 -38.78
N THR A 28 -23.86 -25.86 -39.55
CA THR A 28 -22.96 -26.87 -38.99
C THR A 28 -21.84 -26.18 -38.22
N GLU A 29 -21.66 -26.55 -36.96
CA GLU A 29 -20.62 -25.98 -36.10
C GLU A 29 -19.24 -26.29 -36.68
N LYS A 30 -18.42 -25.25 -36.89
CA LYS A 30 -17.04 -25.40 -37.35
C LYS A 30 -16.14 -24.55 -36.44
N TYR A 31 -15.56 -25.20 -35.45
CA TYR A 31 -14.64 -24.55 -34.52
C TYR A 31 -13.22 -24.61 -35.08
N MET A 32 -12.55 -23.46 -35.16
CA MET A 32 -11.10 -23.43 -35.21
C MET A 32 -10.61 -23.51 -33.77
N TYR A 33 -10.27 -24.70 -33.30
CA TYR A 33 -9.53 -24.83 -32.05
C TYR A 33 -8.10 -24.34 -32.31
N THR A 34 -7.84 -23.08 -31.98
CA THR A 34 -6.45 -22.64 -31.81
C THR A 34 -6.01 -23.17 -30.45
N ASP A 35 -5.29 -24.28 -30.45
CA ASP A 35 -4.57 -24.74 -29.26
C ASP A 35 -3.69 -23.58 -28.80
N THR A 36 -4.08 -22.95 -27.70
CA THR A 36 -3.42 -21.83 -27.04
C THR A 36 -3.49 -20.50 -27.82
N ILE A 37 -4.46 -19.65 -27.47
CA ILE A 37 -4.21 -18.20 -27.51
C ILE A 37 -3.10 -17.97 -26.47
N ARG A 38 -1.83 -18.02 -26.88
CA ARG A 38 -0.71 -17.63 -26.02
C ARG A 38 -0.78 -16.13 -25.86
N TYR A 39 -1.53 -15.70 -24.87
CA TYR A 39 -1.58 -14.31 -24.48
C TYR A 39 -0.18 -13.87 -24.05
N ASN A 40 0.37 -12.87 -24.74
CA ASN A 40 1.63 -12.25 -24.36
C ASN A 40 1.36 -11.33 -23.17
N GLN A 41 1.41 -11.88 -21.96
CA GLN A 41 1.26 -11.14 -20.72
C GLN A 41 2.30 -10.03 -20.68
N LYS A 42 1.84 -8.77 -20.77
CA LYS A 42 2.72 -7.61 -20.58
C LYS A 42 2.85 -7.32 -19.10
N ALA A 43 4.09 -7.12 -18.65
CA ALA A 43 4.34 -6.69 -17.28
C ALA A 43 3.86 -5.25 -17.11
N SER A 44 3.15 -4.99 -16.01
CA SER A 44 2.76 -3.67 -15.53
C SER A 44 3.55 -3.35 -14.27
N VAL A 45 3.78 -2.06 -13.99
CA VAL A 45 4.27 -1.61 -12.68
C VAL A 45 3.19 -0.78 -12.02
N ILE A 46 2.75 -1.20 -10.83
CA ILE A 46 1.84 -0.41 -9.99
C ILE A 46 2.69 0.51 -9.12
N ASN A 47 2.50 1.82 -9.28
CA ASN A 47 3.24 2.83 -8.52
C ASN A 47 2.38 3.32 -7.35
N ILE A 48 2.93 3.22 -6.16
CA ILE A 48 2.28 3.61 -4.92
C ILE A 48 3.18 4.67 -4.26
N PRO A 49 2.90 5.97 -4.47
CA PRO A 49 3.59 7.02 -3.75
C PRO A 49 3.15 7.00 -2.29
N ILE A 50 4.11 6.91 -1.38
CA ILE A 50 3.94 7.03 0.06
C ILE A 50 4.41 8.41 0.45
N GLU A 51 3.52 9.19 1.05
CA GLU A 51 3.86 10.47 1.67
C GLU A 51 3.36 10.48 3.11
N ILE A 52 4.27 10.58 4.06
CA ILE A 52 3.95 10.68 5.48
C ILE A 52 4.33 12.07 5.96
N PRO A 53 3.39 12.90 6.43
CA PRO A 53 3.72 14.16 7.06
C PRO A 53 4.63 13.93 8.26
N VAL A 54 5.76 14.66 8.34
CA VAL A 54 6.72 14.53 9.44
C VAL A 54 6.05 14.83 10.79
N LEU A 55 5.08 15.76 10.80
CA LEU A 55 4.27 16.07 11.98
C LEU A 55 3.50 14.85 12.53
N GLU A 56 3.09 13.91 11.67
CA GLU A 56 2.41 12.70 12.13
C GLU A 56 3.40 11.73 12.78
N ILE A 57 4.62 11.64 12.24
CA ILE A 57 5.72 10.88 12.85
C ILE A 57 6.06 11.47 14.22
N GLU A 58 6.18 12.79 14.33
CA GLU A 58 6.39 13.48 15.61
C GLU A 58 5.30 13.14 16.62
N LYS A 59 4.03 13.21 16.24
CA LYS A 59 2.91 12.88 17.12
C LYS A 59 2.98 11.44 17.62
N GLN A 60 3.21 10.49 16.72
CA GLN A 60 3.30 9.07 17.08
C GLN A 60 4.47 8.81 18.04
N LEU A 61 5.65 9.35 17.75
CA LEU A 61 6.80 9.19 18.64
C LEU A 61 6.56 9.84 20.01
N ASN A 62 6.01 11.07 20.03
CA ASN A 62 5.70 11.75 21.30
C ASN A 62 4.61 11.06 22.12
N ALA A 63 3.67 10.36 21.49
CA ALA A 63 2.63 9.60 22.16
C ALA A 63 3.16 8.28 22.76
N GLN A 64 4.15 7.66 22.11
CA GLN A 64 4.77 6.41 22.56
C GLN A 64 5.93 6.64 23.53
N MET A 65 6.53 7.83 23.54
CA MET A 65 7.64 8.18 24.39
C MET A 65 7.15 8.52 25.82
N PRO A 66 7.61 7.80 26.85
CA PRO A 66 7.24 8.11 28.23
C PRO A 66 7.78 9.48 28.68
N GLU A 67 7.24 10.03 29.76
CA GLU A 67 7.72 11.30 30.32
C GLU A 67 9.10 11.14 30.98
N LEU A 68 9.28 10.09 31.78
CA LEU A 68 10.58 9.65 32.30
C LEU A 68 11.24 8.70 31.30
N LEU A 69 12.40 9.09 30.78
CA LEU A 69 13.12 8.40 29.71
C LEU A 69 14.19 7.46 30.25
N TYR A 70 14.82 7.85 31.36
CA TYR A 70 15.90 7.10 31.97
C TYR A 70 15.96 7.41 33.47
N GLU A 71 16.25 6.39 34.26
CA GLU A 71 16.44 6.49 35.70
C GLU A 71 17.54 5.52 36.14
N ASP A 72 18.59 6.08 36.73
CA ASP A 72 19.59 5.34 37.50
C ASP A 72 19.61 5.86 38.93
N ASN A 73 19.35 4.95 39.87
CA ASN A 73 19.31 5.22 41.30
C ASN A 73 20.46 4.54 42.05
N LYS A 74 21.46 3.98 41.36
CA LYS A 74 22.54 3.20 41.96
C LYS A 74 23.81 4.02 42.16
N MET A 75 23.96 4.54 43.38
CA MET A 75 25.17 5.24 43.83
C MET A 75 26.44 4.38 43.91
N GLU A 76 26.33 3.06 43.84
CA GLU A 76 27.42 2.12 44.16
C GLU A 76 28.46 2.00 43.04
N ASP A 77 28.10 2.29 41.78
CA ASP A 77 29.01 2.17 40.63
C ASP A 77 29.78 3.48 40.35
N ASP A 78 29.14 4.65 40.49
CA ASP A 78 29.68 5.94 40.04
C ASP A 78 29.44 7.12 41.01
N ASN A 79 28.89 6.88 42.21
CA ASN A 79 28.44 7.91 43.16
C ASN A 79 27.46 8.93 42.55
N MET A 80 26.63 8.49 41.61
CA MET A 80 25.68 9.34 40.90
C MET A 80 24.29 8.69 40.81
N GLU A 81 23.24 9.49 40.90
CA GLU A 81 21.88 9.12 40.50
C GLU A 81 21.48 10.08 39.37
N ILE A 82 20.90 9.55 38.29
CA ILE A 82 20.48 10.34 37.13
C ILE A 82 19.02 10.04 36.84
N LYS A 83 18.25 11.09 36.57
CA LYS A 83 16.92 10.98 35.99
C LYS A 83 16.81 11.92 34.80
N VAL A 84 16.30 11.39 33.70
CA VAL A 84 16.11 12.12 32.44
C VAL A 84 14.64 12.12 32.08
N TRP A 85 14.06 13.31 31.93
CA TRP A 85 12.69 13.49 31.47
C TRP A 85 12.64 14.22 30.15
N ARG A 86 11.58 13.95 29.41
CA ARG A 86 11.18 14.79 28.29
C ARG A 86 10.59 16.10 28.83
N ARG A 87 11.13 17.24 28.39
CA ARG A 87 10.63 18.57 28.77
C ARG A 87 9.47 19.02 27.88
N GLU A 88 9.55 18.71 26.60
CA GLU A 88 8.61 19.12 25.55
C GLU A 88 8.53 18.02 24.47
N ASN A 89 7.59 18.15 23.54
CA ASN A 89 7.54 17.26 22.39
C ASN A 89 8.84 17.32 21.58
N LEU A 90 9.35 16.16 21.19
CA LEU A 90 10.41 16.07 20.20
C LEU A 90 9.93 16.63 18.86
N THR A 91 10.87 17.14 18.09
CA THR A 91 10.63 17.67 16.74
C THR A 91 11.57 17.02 15.75
N ILE A 92 11.12 16.86 14.52
CA ILE A 92 11.80 16.21 13.43
C ILE A 92 11.79 17.15 12.23
N ASP A 93 12.95 17.33 11.62
CA ASP A 93 13.10 17.96 10.32
C ASP A 93 13.70 16.95 9.34
N ALA A 94 13.08 16.79 8.18
CA ALA A 94 13.46 15.78 7.21
C ALA A 94 13.96 16.44 5.92
N GLU A 95 15.21 16.21 5.58
CA GLU A 95 15.86 16.74 4.38
C GLU A 95 16.62 15.63 3.68
N LYS A 96 16.25 15.32 2.43
CA LYS A 96 16.82 14.20 1.66
C LYS A 96 16.74 12.92 2.49
N ASP A 97 17.78 12.12 2.57
CA ASP A 97 17.80 10.85 3.30
C ASP A 97 18.01 10.99 4.82
N VAL A 98 18.03 12.22 5.36
CA VAL A 98 18.36 12.50 6.77
C VAL A 98 17.18 13.08 7.54
N PHE A 99 16.90 12.51 8.70
CA PHE A 99 15.94 12.99 9.68
C PHE A 99 16.67 13.57 10.88
N ASN A 100 16.65 14.89 11.01
CA ASN A 100 17.20 15.62 12.14
C ASN A 100 16.18 15.65 13.28
N VAL A 101 16.50 15.02 14.40
CA VAL A 101 15.61 14.94 15.56
C VAL A 101 16.19 15.79 16.68
N LYS A 102 15.33 16.62 17.26
CA LYS A 102 15.64 17.43 18.45
C LYS A 102 14.76 16.96 19.59
N ILE A 103 15.39 16.57 20.69
CA ILE A 103 14.75 16.02 21.87
C ILE A 103 14.98 16.99 23.05
N PRO A 104 13.94 17.72 23.50
CA PRO A 104 14.04 18.60 24.65
C PRO A 104 14.04 17.80 25.95
N LEU A 105 15.12 17.91 26.72
CA LEU A 105 15.37 17.12 27.92
C LEU A 105 15.50 18.00 29.17
N LYS A 106 14.98 17.47 30.27
CA LYS A 106 15.27 17.92 31.64
C LYS A 106 16.04 16.80 32.33
N VAL A 107 17.13 17.15 33.00
CA VAL A 107 17.98 16.17 33.69
C VAL A 107 18.12 16.59 35.14
N TRP A 108 17.93 15.64 36.03
CA TRP A 108 18.27 15.74 37.45
C TRP A 108 19.42 14.78 37.70
N VAL A 109 20.46 15.28 38.34
CA VAL A 109 21.62 14.50 38.74
C VAL A 109 21.84 14.73 40.21
N LYS A 110 22.01 13.65 40.97
CA LYS A 110 22.53 13.72 42.34
C LYS A 110 23.90 13.10 42.33
N ALA A 111 24.93 13.91 42.53
CA ALA A 111 26.31 13.45 42.50
C ALA A 111 27.03 13.87 43.78
N GLY A 112 28.00 13.06 44.21
CA GLY A 112 28.76 13.34 45.42
C GLY A 112 30.10 12.64 45.49
N LYS A 113 30.97 13.14 46.36
CA LYS A 113 32.25 12.49 46.69
C LYS A 113 32.49 12.66 48.18
N PHE A 114 33.07 11.65 48.83
CA PHE A 114 33.37 11.67 50.27
C PHE A 114 32.14 11.87 51.18
N GLY A 115 30.97 11.33 50.81
CA GLY A 115 29.75 11.38 51.63
C GLY A 115 28.95 12.69 51.54
N ILE A 116 29.38 13.65 50.72
CA ILE A 116 28.64 14.88 50.45
C ILE A 116 27.98 14.74 49.07
N TYR A 117 26.65 14.75 49.05
CA TYR A 117 25.85 14.67 47.83
C TYR A 117 25.12 15.98 47.57
N LYS A 118 25.01 16.35 46.30
CA LYS A 118 24.25 17.51 45.85
C LYS A 118 23.45 17.16 44.62
N GLU A 119 22.30 17.80 44.54
CA GLU A 119 21.40 17.70 43.42
C GLU A 119 21.62 18.86 42.45
N ILE A 120 21.67 18.55 41.16
CA ILE A 120 21.80 19.49 40.07
C ILE A 120 20.64 19.23 39.12
N ASN A 121 19.97 20.31 38.73
CA ASN A 121 18.97 20.27 37.68
C ASN A 121 19.47 21.09 36.50
N PHE A 122 19.35 20.52 35.31
CA PHE A 122 19.68 21.23 34.07
C PHE A 122 18.76 20.80 32.95
N SER A 123 18.85 21.48 31.81
CA SER A 123 18.01 21.20 30.66
C SER A 123 18.78 21.45 29.37
N MET A 124 18.55 20.60 28.39
CA MET A 124 19.24 20.64 27.12
C MET A 124 18.33 20.21 25.97
N ASN A 125 18.71 20.56 24.75
CA ASN A 125 18.10 20.04 23.55
C ASN A 125 19.10 19.09 22.89
N ALA A 126 18.90 17.78 23.04
CA ALA A 126 19.73 16.79 22.37
C ALA A 126 19.40 16.75 20.87
N LYS A 127 20.43 16.63 20.03
CA LYS A 127 20.31 16.59 18.57
C LYS A 127 20.90 15.31 18.04
N ILE A 128 20.14 14.60 17.22
CA ILE A 128 20.59 13.43 16.47
C ILE A 128 20.17 13.57 15.01
N ALA A 129 20.92 12.93 14.13
CA ALA A 129 20.52 12.76 12.73
C ALA A 129 20.42 11.26 12.44
N THR A 130 19.30 10.82 11.89
CA THR A 130 19.09 9.41 11.57
C THR A 130 18.77 9.21 10.09
N GLN A 131 19.36 8.18 9.49
CA GLN A 131 19.04 7.72 8.14
C GLN A 131 18.23 6.43 8.21
N LEU A 132 17.16 6.33 7.42
CA LEU A 132 16.30 5.15 7.37
C LEU A 132 16.64 4.29 6.15
N LYS A 133 16.86 2.99 6.34
CA LYS A 133 17.11 2.02 5.28
C LYS A 133 16.22 0.80 5.46
N ILE A 134 15.63 0.31 4.37
CA ILE A 134 14.92 -0.97 4.37
C ILE A 134 15.78 -1.95 3.58
N ASN A 135 16.16 -3.03 4.24
CA ASN A 135 16.97 -4.08 3.64
C ASN A 135 16.13 -4.96 2.69
N GLN A 136 16.82 -5.77 1.88
CA GLN A 136 16.18 -6.71 0.94
C GLN A 136 15.25 -7.71 1.62
N ASP A 137 15.49 -8.01 2.90
CA ASP A 137 14.68 -8.91 3.74
C ASP A 137 13.49 -8.22 4.42
N TRP A 138 13.24 -6.94 4.09
CA TRP A 138 12.21 -6.07 4.67
C TRP A 138 12.48 -5.61 6.09
N GLN A 139 13.70 -5.76 6.60
CA GLN A 139 14.08 -5.21 7.90
C GLN A 139 14.35 -3.70 7.79
N LEU A 140 13.70 -2.92 8.65
CA LEU A 140 14.05 -1.51 8.86
C LEU A 140 15.37 -1.42 9.64
N ARG A 141 16.29 -0.59 9.16
CA ARG A 141 17.54 -0.24 9.81
C ARG A 141 17.64 1.27 9.88
N THR A 142 18.05 1.75 11.04
CA THR A 142 18.38 3.15 11.23
C THR A 142 19.88 3.28 11.48
N ILE A 143 20.45 4.39 11.03
CA ILE A 143 21.83 4.76 11.32
C ILE A 143 21.78 6.13 11.97
N THR A 144 21.90 6.15 13.30
CA THR A 144 21.77 7.37 14.10
C THR A 144 23.14 7.92 14.46
N THR A 145 23.36 9.18 14.08
CA THR A 145 24.58 9.93 14.37
C THR A 145 24.27 11.04 15.39
N PRO A 146 24.98 11.08 16.53
CA PRO A 146 24.94 12.21 17.45
C PRO A 146 25.28 13.53 16.74
N LYS A 147 24.52 14.59 17.00
CA LYS A 147 24.80 15.96 16.52
C LYS A 147 25.04 16.94 17.67
N GLY A 148 25.31 16.42 18.87
CA GLY A 148 25.54 17.21 20.08
C GLY A 148 24.25 17.67 20.75
N TYR A 149 24.34 18.76 21.50
CA TYR A 149 23.25 19.31 22.30
C TYR A 149 23.41 20.81 22.50
N ASP A 150 22.29 21.49 22.73
CA ASP A 150 22.30 22.89 23.19
C ASP A 150 21.86 22.97 24.64
N TRP A 151 22.61 23.71 25.46
CA TRP A 151 22.22 24.02 26.83
C TRP A 151 21.03 24.99 26.85
N VAL A 152 19.95 24.61 27.53
CA VAL A 152 18.83 25.51 27.86
C VAL A 152 19.05 26.10 29.26
N SER A 153 19.50 25.27 30.20
CA SER A 153 20.05 25.69 31.49
C SER A 153 21.30 24.88 31.77
N LYS A 154 22.40 25.55 32.14
CA LYS A 154 23.68 24.89 32.40
C LYS A 154 23.70 24.25 33.79
N PRO A 155 24.43 23.15 33.97
CA PRO A 155 24.56 22.49 35.27
C PRO A 155 25.48 23.31 36.18
N VAL A 156 24.96 23.70 37.34
CA VAL A 156 25.66 24.53 38.33
C VAL A 156 25.44 23.95 39.72
N PHE A 157 26.53 23.77 40.46
CA PHE A 157 26.48 23.53 41.90
C PHE A 157 26.26 24.86 42.63
N ASP A 158 25.11 24.97 43.30
CA ASP A 158 24.81 26.12 44.15
C ASP A 158 25.16 25.81 45.61
N LEU A 159 26.20 26.47 46.12
CA LEU A 159 26.63 26.40 47.52
C LEU A 159 26.19 27.66 48.31
N GLY A 160 25.20 28.40 47.80
CA GLY A 160 24.69 29.65 48.35
C GLY A 160 25.61 30.83 48.06
N PHE A 161 26.81 30.82 48.62
CA PHE A 161 27.80 31.89 48.45
C PHE A 161 28.63 31.75 47.17
N ILE A 162 28.71 30.54 46.63
CA ILE A 162 29.52 30.21 45.44
C ILE A 162 28.69 29.35 44.49
N LYS A 163 28.72 29.70 43.20
CA LYS A 163 28.12 28.93 42.11
C LYS A 163 29.22 28.35 41.25
N ILE A 164 29.35 27.02 41.25
CA ILE A 164 30.41 26.31 40.52
C ILE A 164 29.80 25.68 39.26
N PRO A 165 30.14 26.15 38.04
CA PRO A 165 29.69 25.49 36.83
C PRO A 165 30.39 24.13 36.69
N ILE A 166 29.63 23.07 36.49
CA ILE A 166 30.15 21.72 36.28
C ILE A 166 29.93 21.24 34.84
N THR A 167 29.75 22.18 33.92
CA THR A 167 29.41 21.91 32.53
C THR A 167 30.38 20.90 31.91
N GLY A 168 31.69 21.09 32.05
CA GLY A 168 32.68 20.18 31.46
C GLY A 168 32.56 18.72 31.92
N ILE A 169 32.28 18.47 33.21
CA ILE A 169 32.12 17.09 33.72
C ILE A 169 30.89 16.43 33.08
N ILE A 170 29.80 17.18 32.93
CA ILE A 170 28.59 16.66 32.28
C ILE A 170 28.81 16.49 30.77
N GLU A 171 29.56 17.39 30.13
CA GLU A 171 29.91 17.27 28.71
C GLU A 171 30.69 15.98 28.44
N ASP A 172 31.68 15.64 29.26
CA ASP A 172 32.44 14.38 29.15
C ASP A 172 31.54 13.14 29.23
N VAL A 173 30.61 13.11 30.19
CA VAL A 173 29.66 12.00 30.35
C VAL A 173 28.70 11.90 29.16
N LEU A 174 28.17 13.05 28.69
CA LEU A 174 27.25 13.07 27.56
C LEU A 174 27.94 12.60 26.27
N ASP A 175 29.17 13.03 26.03
CA ASP A 175 29.92 12.68 24.83
C ASP A 175 30.25 11.17 24.79
N GLU A 176 30.43 10.53 25.95
CA GLU A 176 30.57 9.08 26.07
C GLU A 176 29.25 8.32 25.86
N GLN A 177 28.15 8.80 26.45
CA GLN A 177 26.89 8.05 26.50
C GLN A 177 25.97 8.25 25.29
N ILE A 178 25.95 9.44 24.68
CA ILE A 178 25.06 9.72 23.52
C ILE A 178 25.29 8.73 22.36
N PRO A 179 26.53 8.34 22.00
CA PRO A 179 26.76 7.29 21.00
C PRO A 179 26.17 5.93 21.38
N ASN A 180 26.22 5.54 22.67
CA ASN A 180 25.66 4.27 23.14
C ASN A 180 24.13 4.28 23.06
N VAL A 181 23.50 5.37 23.52
CA VAL A 181 22.05 5.58 23.39
C VAL A 181 21.63 5.55 21.92
N SER A 182 22.40 6.18 21.02
CA SER A 182 22.10 6.17 19.58
C SER A 182 22.10 4.76 19.00
N LYS A 183 23.08 3.91 19.39
CA LYS A 183 23.14 2.50 18.96
C LYS A 183 21.98 1.67 19.53
N GLU A 184 21.61 1.90 20.78
CA GLU A 184 20.49 1.20 21.41
C GLU A 184 19.14 1.57 20.76
N LEU A 185 18.95 2.86 20.44
CA LEU A 185 17.82 3.33 19.64
C LEU A 185 17.77 2.63 18.27
N ASP A 186 18.91 2.55 17.58
CA ASP A 186 18.98 1.88 16.28
C ASP A 186 18.59 0.39 16.36
N LYS A 187 19.05 -0.29 17.42
CA LYS A 187 18.66 -1.69 17.69
C LYS A 187 17.17 -1.79 17.98
N TYR A 188 16.65 -0.95 18.86
CA TYR A 188 15.24 -0.98 19.26
C TYR A 188 14.30 -0.77 18.07
N VAL A 189 14.56 0.26 17.24
CA VAL A 189 13.76 0.54 16.05
C VAL A 189 13.82 -0.63 15.07
N GLY A 190 15.00 -1.19 14.83
CA GLY A 190 15.18 -2.31 13.91
C GLY A 190 14.56 -3.64 14.37
N GLU A 191 14.34 -3.81 15.67
CA GLU A 191 13.70 -5.02 16.26
C GLU A 191 12.18 -4.87 16.40
N LYS A 192 11.67 -3.66 16.66
CA LYS A 192 10.24 -3.44 16.95
C LYS A 192 9.39 -3.12 15.73
N VAL A 193 9.97 -2.61 14.65
CA VAL A 193 9.22 -2.21 13.46
C VAL A 193 9.13 -3.36 12.45
N GLU A 194 7.99 -4.06 12.46
CA GLU A 194 7.73 -5.23 11.59
C GLU A 194 7.16 -4.85 10.20
N ILE A 195 7.93 -4.12 9.38
CA ILE A 195 7.48 -3.73 8.01
C ILE A 195 7.06 -4.95 7.19
N LYS A 196 7.87 -6.03 7.25
CA LYS A 196 7.64 -7.28 6.52
C LYS A 196 6.22 -7.83 6.69
N LYS A 197 5.67 -7.77 7.91
CA LYS A 197 4.34 -8.29 8.22
C LYS A 197 3.24 -7.55 7.45
N TYR A 198 3.29 -6.23 7.42
CA TYR A 198 2.31 -5.40 6.71
C TYR A 198 2.43 -5.58 5.19
N VAL A 199 3.66 -5.62 4.67
CA VAL A 199 3.89 -5.84 3.24
C VAL A 199 3.42 -7.24 2.83
N GLN A 200 3.67 -8.26 3.64
CA GLN A 200 3.18 -9.62 3.39
C GLN A 200 1.66 -9.68 3.31
N GLN A 201 0.95 -8.96 4.18
CA GLN A 201 -0.52 -8.89 4.13
C GLN A 201 -1.01 -8.28 2.82
N ILE A 202 -0.43 -7.15 2.40
CA ILE A 202 -0.77 -6.48 1.13
C ILE A 202 -0.44 -7.38 -0.06
N TRP A 203 0.73 -8.03 -0.05
CA TRP A 203 1.20 -8.96 -1.08
C TRP A 203 0.23 -10.13 -1.28
N THR A 204 -0.27 -10.71 -0.19
CA THR A 204 -1.26 -11.79 -0.25
C THR A 204 -2.62 -11.25 -0.71
N GLN A 205 -3.05 -10.11 -0.17
CA GLN A 205 -4.36 -9.54 -0.46
C GLN A 205 -4.50 -9.12 -1.93
N MET A 206 -3.48 -8.51 -2.52
CA MET A 206 -3.54 -8.02 -3.90
C MET A 206 -3.73 -9.14 -4.93
N GLN A 207 -3.37 -10.37 -4.59
CA GLN A 207 -3.57 -11.56 -5.44
C GLN A 207 -5.02 -12.07 -5.44
N SER A 208 -5.88 -11.50 -4.60
CA SER A 208 -7.29 -11.88 -4.53
C SER A 208 -8.05 -11.35 -5.74
N PRO A 209 -8.80 -12.21 -6.48
CA PRO A 209 -9.60 -11.74 -7.60
C PRO A 209 -10.57 -10.64 -7.22
N THR A 210 -10.50 -9.51 -7.93
CA THR A 210 -11.30 -8.32 -7.67
C THR A 210 -12.39 -8.18 -8.73
N LEU A 211 -13.64 -8.00 -8.30
CA LEU A 211 -14.75 -7.78 -9.22
C LEU A 211 -14.72 -6.34 -9.74
N LEU A 212 -14.52 -6.16 -11.04
CA LEU A 212 -14.50 -4.87 -11.72
C LEU A 212 -15.90 -4.44 -12.20
N SER A 213 -16.73 -5.37 -12.67
CA SER A 213 -18.10 -5.09 -13.09
C SER A 213 -19.06 -6.22 -12.71
N LYS A 214 -20.14 -5.86 -12.02
CA LYS A 214 -21.24 -6.78 -11.69
C LYS A 214 -22.07 -7.13 -12.91
N ASP A 215 -22.28 -6.20 -13.84
CA ASP A 215 -23.15 -6.41 -14.99
C ASP A 215 -22.59 -7.45 -15.96
N TYR A 216 -21.27 -7.52 -16.05
CA TYR A 216 -20.56 -8.44 -16.92
C TYR A 216 -19.96 -9.63 -16.16
N ASP A 217 -20.04 -9.66 -14.82
CA ASP A 217 -19.27 -10.58 -13.98
C ASP A 217 -17.76 -10.54 -14.34
N LEU A 218 -17.22 -9.32 -14.51
CA LEU A 218 -15.83 -9.09 -14.92
C LEU A 218 -14.92 -9.06 -13.70
N TRP A 219 -13.97 -10.00 -13.63
CA TRP A 219 -12.98 -10.13 -12.57
C TRP A 219 -11.59 -9.76 -13.05
N LEU A 220 -10.77 -9.19 -12.16
CA LEU A 220 -9.36 -8.93 -12.35
C LEU A 220 -8.53 -9.88 -11.47
N LYS A 221 -7.58 -10.57 -12.08
CA LYS A 221 -6.51 -11.31 -11.41
C LYS A 221 -5.23 -10.51 -11.50
N VAL A 222 -4.50 -10.46 -10.39
CA VAL A 222 -3.21 -9.77 -10.27
C VAL A 222 -2.18 -10.78 -9.82
N MET A 223 -1.11 -10.93 -10.58
CA MET A 223 -0.01 -11.87 -10.34
C MET A 223 1.27 -11.06 -10.14
N PRO A 224 1.55 -10.59 -8.91
CA PRO A 224 2.73 -9.79 -8.64
C PRO A 224 3.98 -10.68 -8.64
N VAL A 225 5.10 -10.14 -9.11
CA VAL A 225 6.37 -10.89 -9.27
C VAL A 225 7.56 -10.23 -8.61
N GLU A 226 7.54 -8.90 -8.44
CA GLU A 226 8.67 -8.14 -7.89
C GLU A 226 8.14 -6.90 -7.15
N ILE A 227 8.83 -6.51 -6.08
CA ILE A 227 8.59 -5.24 -5.40
C ILE A 227 9.89 -4.45 -5.38
N MET A 228 9.79 -3.19 -5.78
CA MET A 228 10.87 -2.24 -5.77
C MET A 228 10.46 -0.97 -5.02
N MET A 229 11.44 -0.24 -4.47
CA MET A 229 11.18 0.96 -3.68
C MET A 229 12.29 1.99 -3.90
N THR A 230 11.92 3.26 -3.91
CA THR A 230 12.90 4.36 -3.86
C THR A 230 13.37 4.61 -2.43
N PRO A 231 14.59 5.14 -2.22
CA PRO A 231 15.03 5.58 -0.90
C PRO A 231 14.00 6.52 -0.25
N ILE A 232 13.86 6.42 1.07
CA ILE A 232 12.99 7.31 1.85
C ILE A 232 13.66 8.67 1.95
N ASN A 233 13.00 9.70 1.44
CA ASN A 233 13.53 11.06 1.42
C ASN A 233 12.56 12.08 2.04
N GLY A 234 13.07 13.00 2.84
CA GLY A 234 12.41 14.19 3.34
C GLY A 234 12.34 15.30 2.31
N HIS A 235 11.13 15.80 2.04
CA HIS A 235 10.86 16.99 1.24
C HIS A 235 9.53 17.65 1.62
N ASP A 236 9.49 18.97 1.73
CA ASP A 236 8.33 19.77 2.17
C ASP A 236 7.67 19.26 3.46
N LYS A 237 8.47 18.96 4.51
CA LYS A 237 7.97 18.41 5.78
C LYS A 237 7.23 17.07 5.63
N LYS A 238 7.54 16.29 4.60
CA LYS A 238 7.02 14.93 4.39
C LYS A 238 8.17 13.96 4.17
N ALA A 239 8.07 12.77 4.73
CA ALA A 239 8.85 11.61 4.32
C ALA A 239 8.18 10.99 3.09
N ARG A 240 8.93 10.79 2.01
CA ARG A 240 8.43 10.29 0.73
C ARG A 240 9.22 9.07 0.28
N ALA A 241 8.51 8.10 -0.26
CA ALA A 241 9.08 7.00 -1.03
C ALA A 241 8.03 6.51 -2.02
N THR A 242 8.46 5.92 -3.12
CA THR A 242 7.54 5.25 -4.05
C THR A 242 7.80 3.75 -3.98
N ILE A 243 6.74 2.97 -3.88
CA ILE A 243 6.77 1.51 -4.05
C ILE A 243 6.29 1.19 -5.46
N GLY A 244 7.02 0.32 -6.15
CA GLY A 244 6.67 -0.20 -7.46
C GLY A 244 6.43 -1.69 -7.34
N ILE A 245 5.28 -2.17 -7.80
CA ILE A 245 4.99 -3.61 -7.83
C ILE A 245 4.88 -4.05 -9.28
N LYS A 246 5.84 -4.85 -9.72
CA LYS A 246 5.79 -5.45 -11.05
C LYS A 246 4.81 -6.61 -11.01
N THR A 247 3.85 -6.61 -11.93
CA THR A 247 2.77 -7.57 -11.94
C THR A 247 2.30 -7.90 -13.36
N PHE A 248 1.67 -9.07 -13.50
CA PHE A 248 0.85 -9.40 -14.65
C PHE A 248 -0.62 -9.37 -14.26
N THR A 249 -1.45 -8.86 -15.16
CA THR A 249 -2.90 -8.78 -14.96
C THR A 249 -3.63 -9.62 -15.98
N GLU A 250 -4.76 -10.20 -15.56
CA GLU A 250 -5.66 -10.96 -16.42
C GLU A 250 -7.10 -10.60 -16.06
N SER A 251 -7.96 -10.43 -17.07
CA SER A 251 -9.39 -10.19 -16.85
C SER A 251 -10.21 -11.41 -17.28
N VAL A 252 -11.15 -11.82 -16.42
CA VAL A 252 -11.96 -13.03 -16.59
C VAL A 252 -13.43 -12.67 -16.49
N ILE A 253 -14.24 -13.04 -17.48
CA ILE A 253 -15.68 -12.77 -17.50
C ILE A 253 -16.45 -14.04 -17.10
N GLY A 254 -17.30 -13.94 -16.07
CA GLY A 254 -18.16 -15.01 -15.57
C GLY A 254 -17.87 -15.35 -14.11
N ASP A 255 -17.71 -16.64 -13.82
CA ASP A 255 -17.51 -17.10 -12.45
C ASP A 255 -16.22 -16.53 -11.86
N LYS A 256 -16.23 -16.29 -10.54
CA LYS A 256 -15.05 -15.80 -9.81
C LYS A 256 -13.88 -16.77 -10.05
N PRO A 257 -12.73 -16.30 -10.59
CA PRO A 257 -11.61 -17.18 -10.85
C PRO A 257 -11.01 -17.69 -9.55
N GLU A 258 -10.37 -18.86 -9.61
CA GLU A 258 -9.67 -19.43 -8.47
C GLU A 258 -8.50 -18.55 -8.05
N GLN A 259 -8.31 -18.41 -6.73
CA GLN A 259 -7.22 -17.65 -6.15
C GLN A 259 -6.00 -18.56 -5.95
N ILE A 260 -5.01 -18.45 -6.83
CA ILE A 260 -3.70 -19.08 -6.66
C ILE A 260 -2.76 -18.04 -6.05
N VAL A 261 -2.56 -18.09 -4.73
CA VAL A 261 -1.68 -17.16 -4.02
C VAL A 261 -0.24 -17.69 -4.05
N ASN A 262 0.70 -16.84 -4.45
CA ASN A 262 2.11 -16.97 -4.09
C ASN A 262 2.33 -16.33 -2.71
N PRO A 263 2.47 -17.12 -1.63
CA PRO A 263 2.65 -16.58 -0.28
C PRO A 263 4.06 -16.01 -0.07
N THR A 264 5.02 -16.33 -0.94
CA THR A 264 6.42 -15.91 -0.78
C THR A 264 6.57 -14.45 -1.18
N LEU A 265 6.82 -13.59 -0.21
CA LEU A 265 7.19 -12.20 -0.44
C LEU A 265 8.61 -12.13 -1.05
N PRO A 266 8.80 -11.49 -2.23
CA PRO A 266 10.12 -11.38 -2.84
C PRO A 266 11.04 -10.46 -2.04
N ALA A 267 12.35 -10.58 -2.30
CA ALA A 267 13.31 -9.63 -1.78
C ALA A 267 13.05 -8.22 -2.34
N LEU A 268 13.14 -7.20 -1.48
CA LEU A 268 12.96 -5.81 -1.89
C LEU A 268 14.10 -5.36 -2.80
N GLN A 269 13.78 -4.76 -3.94
CA GLN A 269 14.76 -4.09 -4.80
C GLN A 269 14.78 -2.57 -4.55
N LEU A 270 15.96 -2.01 -4.29
CA LEU A 270 16.11 -0.56 -4.17
C LEU A 270 16.48 0.03 -5.53
N VAL A 271 15.68 1.00 -5.99
CA VAL A 271 15.85 1.67 -7.28
C VAL A 271 15.78 3.18 -7.09
N ASN A 272 16.51 3.96 -7.90
CA ASN A 272 16.50 5.42 -7.75
C ASN A 272 15.20 6.05 -8.25
N GLN A 273 14.51 5.37 -9.18
CA GLN A 273 13.27 5.83 -9.78
C GLN A 273 12.41 4.62 -10.15
N ILE A 274 11.10 4.84 -10.19
CA ILE A 274 10.11 3.87 -10.63
C ILE A 274 9.42 4.48 -11.85
N SER A 275 9.31 3.72 -12.93
CA SER A 275 8.69 4.21 -14.18
C SER A 275 7.21 4.49 -13.95
N ASP A 276 6.73 5.66 -14.38
CA ASP A 276 5.31 6.06 -14.32
C ASP A 276 4.45 5.43 -15.43
N GLU A 277 5.04 4.56 -16.25
CA GLU A 277 4.32 3.90 -17.33
C GLU A 277 3.34 2.84 -16.82
N PHE A 278 2.06 3.21 -16.76
CA PHE A 278 0.98 2.26 -16.53
C PHE A 278 0.55 1.58 -17.83
N ASN A 279 1.03 0.36 -18.05
CA ASN A 279 0.65 -0.48 -19.20
C ASN A 279 -0.16 -1.69 -18.72
N MET A 280 -1.49 -1.64 -18.78
CA MET A 280 -2.34 -2.78 -18.40
C MET A 280 -2.69 -3.62 -19.63
N GLY A 281 -2.21 -4.86 -19.67
CA GLY A 281 -2.67 -5.82 -20.65
C GLY A 281 -3.99 -6.43 -20.20
N ILE A 282 -5.07 -6.14 -20.93
CA ILE A 282 -6.39 -6.72 -20.68
C ILE A 282 -6.65 -7.81 -21.74
N SER A 283 -6.81 -9.05 -21.32
CA SER A 283 -7.41 -10.11 -22.14
C SER A 283 -8.87 -10.27 -21.72
N GLY A 284 -9.76 -10.53 -22.68
CA GLY A 284 -11.16 -10.84 -22.41
C GLY A 284 -11.44 -12.28 -22.78
N GLU A 285 -11.59 -13.16 -21.80
CA GLU A 285 -12.17 -14.49 -22.00
C GLU A 285 -13.63 -14.46 -21.54
N ILE A 286 -14.55 -14.82 -22.43
CA ILE A 286 -15.97 -14.92 -22.14
C ILE A 286 -16.40 -16.38 -22.28
N SER A 287 -17.01 -16.93 -21.22
CA SER A 287 -17.59 -18.28 -21.31
C SER A 287 -18.74 -18.30 -22.32
N HIS A 288 -18.93 -19.43 -23.02
CA HIS A 288 -20.05 -19.60 -23.94
C HIS A 288 -21.40 -19.34 -23.24
N LYS A 289 -21.53 -19.74 -21.97
CA LYS A 289 -22.72 -19.49 -21.14
C LYS A 289 -22.99 -17.99 -21.00
N GLN A 290 -21.96 -17.18 -20.71
CA GLN A 290 -22.11 -15.74 -20.54
C GLN A 290 -22.33 -15.04 -21.89
N ALA A 291 -21.62 -15.45 -22.95
CA ALA A 291 -21.84 -14.94 -24.30
C ALA A 291 -23.29 -15.16 -24.75
N LYS A 292 -23.83 -16.37 -24.54
CA LYS A 292 -25.24 -16.69 -24.80
C LYS A 292 -26.17 -15.81 -23.96
N LYS A 293 -25.96 -15.70 -22.64
CA LYS A 293 -26.75 -14.81 -21.76
C LYS A 293 -26.80 -13.36 -22.27
N MET A 294 -25.64 -12.80 -22.61
CA MET A 294 -25.53 -11.42 -23.10
C MET A 294 -26.22 -11.24 -24.45
N LEU A 295 -26.01 -12.15 -25.40
CA LEU A 295 -26.65 -12.10 -26.71
C LEU A 295 -28.16 -12.31 -26.60
N SER A 296 -28.62 -13.25 -25.77
CA SER A 296 -30.05 -13.51 -25.55
C SER A 296 -30.76 -12.29 -24.99
N ALA A 297 -30.14 -11.56 -24.06
CA ALA A 297 -30.71 -10.35 -23.47
C ALA A 297 -30.97 -9.23 -24.49
N VAL A 298 -30.18 -9.17 -25.57
CA VAL A 298 -30.30 -8.12 -26.61
C VAL A 298 -31.14 -8.60 -27.78
N MET A 299 -30.98 -9.85 -28.20
CA MET A 299 -31.54 -10.37 -29.44
C MET A 299 -32.91 -11.03 -29.27
N VAL A 300 -33.15 -11.75 -28.17
CA VAL A 300 -34.40 -12.49 -28.00
C VAL A 300 -35.58 -11.52 -27.88
N GLY A 301 -36.61 -11.74 -28.69
CA GLY A 301 -37.79 -10.87 -28.83
C GLY A 301 -37.63 -9.77 -29.88
N GLN A 302 -36.42 -9.49 -30.37
CA GLN A 302 -36.22 -8.53 -31.46
C GLN A 302 -36.73 -9.08 -32.78
N SER A 303 -37.39 -8.22 -33.56
CA SER A 303 -37.90 -8.54 -34.89
C SER A 303 -37.18 -7.73 -35.95
N TYR A 304 -36.63 -8.42 -36.94
CA TYR A 304 -35.89 -7.81 -38.04
C TYR A 304 -36.68 -7.95 -39.34
N ALA A 305 -36.92 -6.82 -39.99
CA ALA A 305 -37.65 -6.72 -41.25
C ALA A 305 -36.69 -6.85 -42.45
N PHE A 306 -36.99 -7.75 -43.37
CA PHE A 306 -36.21 -8.01 -44.58
C PHE A 306 -37.08 -7.76 -45.83
N GLN A 307 -36.41 -7.44 -46.95
CA GLN A 307 -37.05 -7.10 -48.23
C GLN A 307 -38.17 -6.05 -48.09
N ASN A 308 -37.83 -4.86 -47.57
CA ASN A 308 -38.77 -3.75 -47.35
C ASN A 308 -40.03 -4.14 -46.54
N GLY A 309 -39.86 -4.96 -45.51
CA GLY A 309 -40.95 -5.35 -44.61
C GLY A 309 -41.82 -6.51 -45.10
N LYS A 310 -41.47 -7.14 -46.23
CA LYS A 310 -42.18 -8.34 -46.73
C LYS A 310 -42.00 -9.56 -45.83
N TYR A 311 -40.87 -9.65 -45.12
CA TYR A 311 -40.58 -10.73 -44.18
C TYR A 311 -40.12 -10.16 -42.84
N ASN A 312 -40.64 -10.71 -41.74
CA ASN A 312 -40.17 -10.41 -40.39
C ASN A 312 -39.62 -11.69 -39.76
N ILE A 313 -38.43 -11.59 -39.18
CA ILE A 313 -37.80 -12.68 -38.43
C ILE A 313 -37.69 -12.21 -36.98
N THR A 314 -38.36 -12.93 -36.08
CA THR A 314 -38.25 -12.71 -34.63
C THR A 314 -37.33 -13.75 -34.03
N VAL A 315 -36.31 -13.30 -33.30
CA VAL A 315 -35.42 -14.21 -32.57
C VAL A 315 -36.15 -14.70 -31.32
N LYS A 316 -36.41 -16.00 -31.22
CA LYS A 316 -37.10 -16.59 -30.05
C LYS A 316 -36.14 -17.17 -29.01
N ASP A 317 -34.95 -17.61 -29.43
CA ASP A 317 -33.91 -18.18 -28.58
C ASP A 317 -32.55 -18.13 -29.31
N LEU A 318 -31.45 -18.32 -28.58
CA LEU A 318 -30.07 -18.44 -29.07
C LEU A 318 -29.37 -19.63 -28.43
#